data_AF-A0A6P0XP16-F1
#
_entry.id   AF-A0A6P0XP16-F1
#
_cell.length_a   1.000
_cell.length_b   1.000
_cell.length_c   1.000
_cell.angle_alpha   90.00
_cell.angle_beta   90.00
_cell.angle_gamma   90.00
#
_symmetry.space_group_name_H-M   'P 1'
#
loop_
_entity.id
_entity.type
_entity.pdbx_description
1 polymer ?
#
loop_
_entity_poly.entity_id
_entity_poly.type
_entity_poly.pdbx_seq_one_letter_code
_entity_poly.pdbx_strand_id
1 'polypeptide(L)'
;TIIDNSFERITYTEAVSLLEKTGKKFEYPVEWGLDLQSEHERYLCEELFKKPVIVTDYPAKIKAFYMRLSDDGKTVRAMDVLVPKVGEIIGGSQREERLDILEKRIDEQEMNKEELWWYLDLRRYGTVPHAGFGLGFERVVQFMTGMGNIRDVIPFPRAPLTVDF
;
A
#
# COMPACT_ATOMS: atom_id res chain seq x y z
N THR A 1 7.79 11.15 -20.42
CA THR A 1 6.62 10.25 -20.27
C THR A 1 6.82 9.40 -19.02
N ILE A 2 5.78 8.85 -18.37
CA ILE A 2 5.97 8.05 -17.13
C ILE A 2 6.89 6.84 -17.33
N ILE A 3 6.89 6.27 -18.53
CA ILE A 3 7.74 5.15 -18.95
C ILE A 3 9.23 5.52 -18.92
N ASP A 4 9.58 6.79 -19.11
CA ASP A 4 10.98 7.26 -19.15
C ASP A 4 11.46 7.80 -17.80
N ASN A 5 10.57 7.87 -16.80
CA ASN A 5 10.90 8.40 -15.48
C ASN A 5 11.28 7.27 -14.53
N SER A 6 12.43 7.41 -13.86
CA SER A 6 12.73 6.61 -12.67
C SER A 6 11.71 6.91 -11.58
N PHE A 7 11.24 5.87 -10.90
CA PHE A 7 10.30 6.05 -9.80
C PHE A 7 11.07 6.59 -8.60
N GLU A 8 10.54 7.63 -7.98
CA GLU A 8 11.08 8.11 -6.71
C GLU A 8 10.85 7.06 -5.63
N ARG A 9 11.79 6.89 -4.70
CA ARG A 9 11.68 5.90 -3.62
C ARG A 9 11.94 6.57 -2.30
N ILE A 10 10.93 6.56 -1.45
CA ILE A 10 10.99 7.13 -0.11
C ILE A 10 10.39 6.15 0.90
N THR A 11 10.80 6.30 2.15
CA THR A 11 10.13 5.65 3.28
C THR A 11 8.86 6.41 3.64
N TYR A 12 7.91 5.74 4.29
CA TYR A 12 6.73 6.35 4.88
C TYR A 12 7.12 7.49 5.84
N THR A 13 8.16 7.28 6.65
CA THR A 13 8.65 8.28 7.60
C THR A 13 9.13 9.55 6.89
N GLU A 14 9.84 9.41 5.77
CA GLU A 14 10.22 10.55 4.93
C GLU A 14 9.01 11.20 4.28
N ALA A 15 8.04 10.41 3.78
CA ALA A 15 6.82 10.92 3.19
C ALA A 15 6.04 11.81 4.16
N VAL A 16 5.81 11.34 5.40
CA VAL A 16 5.16 12.12 6.47
C VAL A 16 5.96 13.40 6.76
N SER A 17 7.28 13.30 6.94
CA SER A 17 8.12 14.47 7.21
C SER A 17 8.07 15.51 6.09
N LEU A 18 8.00 15.07 4.83
CA LEU A 18 7.88 15.94 3.68
C LEU A 18 6.52 16.64 3.65
N LEU A 19 5.43 15.90 3.90
CA LEU A 19 4.06 16.40 3.92
C LEU A 19 3.84 17.44 5.05
N GLU A 20 4.38 17.20 6.24
CA GLU A 20 4.32 18.12 7.37
C GLU A 20 5.04 19.45 7.08
N LYS A 21 6.14 19.41 6.31
CA LYS A 21 6.95 20.60 5.97
C LYS A 21 6.35 21.48 4.88
N THR A 22 5.34 21.01 4.14
CA THR A 22 4.78 21.72 2.99
C THR A 22 4.06 23.02 3.37
N GLY A 23 3.54 23.10 4.60
CA GLY A 23 2.62 24.16 5.03
C GLY A 23 1.26 24.14 4.32
N LYS A 24 0.99 23.14 3.47
CA LYS A 24 -0.28 22.97 2.78
C LYS A 24 -1.33 22.46 3.77
N LYS A 25 -2.56 22.96 3.65
CA LYS A 25 -3.70 22.44 4.39
C LYS A 25 -4.27 21.24 3.64
N PHE A 26 -4.20 20.08 4.27
CA PHE A 26 -4.88 18.86 3.86
C PHE A 26 -6.20 18.73 4.63
N GLU A 27 -7.18 18.03 4.06
CA GLU A 27 -8.43 17.72 4.74
C GLU A 27 -8.20 16.71 5.87
N TYR A 28 -7.33 15.74 5.62
CA TYR A 28 -6.92 14.74 6.58
C TYR A 28 -5.59 15.11 7.27
N PRO A 29 -5.43 14.75 8.56
CA PRO A 29 -4.20 15.03 9.28
C PRO A 29 -3.03 14.19 8.71
N VAL A 30 -1.86 14.80 8.69
CA VAL A 30 -0.59 14.14 8.40
C VAL A 30 0.13 13.93 9.72
N GLU A 31 0.21 12.67 10.18
CA GLU A 31 0.91 12.30 11.41
C GLU A 31 1.49 10.89 11.27
N TRP A 32 2.67 10.66 11.85
CA TRP A 32 3.30 9.33 11.85
C TRP A 32 2.44 8.31 12.60
N GLY A 33 2.08 7.23 11.91
CA GLY A 33 1.17 6.19 12.41
C GLY A 33 -0.23 6.25 11.81
N LEU A 34 -0.59 7.31 11.09
CA LEU A 34 -1.82 7.39 10.30
C LEU A 34 -1.55 7.00 8.83
N ASP A 35 -2.56 6.42 8.19
CA ASP A 35 -2.41 6.05 6.78
C ASP A 35 -2.45 7.27 5.87
N LEU A 36 -1.70 7.21 4.76
CA LEU A 36 -1.70 8.28 3.77
C LEU A 36 -3.03 8.27 3.02
N GLN A 37 -3.65 9.45 2.89
CA GLN A 37 -4.87 9.60 2.11
C GLN A 37 -4.53 9.96 0.67
N SER A 38 -5.48 9.76 -0.25
CA SER A 38 -5.26 10.01 -1.67
C SER A 38 -4.80 11.44 -1.98
N GLU A 39 -5.19 12.44 -1.19
CA GLU A 39 -4.68 13.81 -1.35
C GLU A 39 -3.17 13.94 -1.02
N HIS A 40 -2.68 13.19 -0.03
CA HIS A 40 -1.27 13.13 0.36
C HIS A 40 -0.46 12.44 -0.73
N GLU A 41 -0.94 11.28 -1.20
CA GLU A 41 -0.30 10.50 -2.27
C GLU A 41 -0.19 11.29 -3.57
N ARG A 42 -1.28 11.96 -3.95
CA ARG A 42 -1.32 12.82 -5.13
C ARG A 42 -0.40 14.01 -4.99
N TYR A 43 -0.35 14.64 -3.81
CA TYR A 43 0.60 15.74 -3.57
C TYR A 43 2.06 15.30 -3.79
N LEU A 44 2.45 14.14 -3.24
CA LEU A 44 3.79 13.59 -3.42
C LEU A 44 4.11 13.40 -4.92
N CYS A 45 3.18 12.82 -5.68
CA CYS A 45 3.39 12.51 -7.10
C CYS A 45 3.30 13.73 -8.02
N GLU A 46 2.32 14.61 -7.81
CA GLU A 46 1.93 15.67 -8.74
C GLU A 46 2.65 17.00 -8.46
N GLU A 47 2.86 17.33 -7.19
CA GLU A 47 3.39 18.65 -6.79
C GLU A 47 4.85 18.55 -6.37
N LEU A 48 5.19 17.61 -5.48
CA LEU A 48 6.52 17.52 -4.90
C LEU A 48 7.54 16.90 -5.88
N PHE A 49 7.32 15.65 -6.29
CA PHE A 49 8.28 14.93 -7.12
C PHE A 49 8.01 15.03 -8.61
N LYS A 50 6.75 15.27 -9.02
CA LYS A 50 6.32 15.36 -10.43
C LYS A 50 6.63 14.08 -11.24
N LYS A 51 6.61 12.93 -10.57
CA LYS A 51 6.87 11.59 -11.11
C LYS A 51 6.21 10.52 -10.20
N PRO A 52 6.11 9.25 -10.65
CA PRO A 52 5.65 8.16 -9.78
C PRO A 52 6.55 8.01 -8.54
N VAL A 53 5.93 7.62 -7.42
CA VAL A 53 6.59 7.49 -6.12
C VAL A 53 6.31 6.10 -5.56
N ILE A 54 7.32 5.42 -5.05
CA ILE A 54 7.19 4.20 -4.26
C ILE A 54 7.43 4.58 -2.81
N VAL A 55 6.41 4.42 -1.98
CA VAL A 55 6.50 4.62 -0.54
C VAL A 55 6.71 3.25 0.11
N THR A 56 7.68 3.15 1.01
CA THR A 56 8.10 1.89 1.64
C THR A 56 8.11 1.98 3.16
N ASP A 57 8.20 0.85 3.85
CA ASP A 57 8.41 0.78 5.31
C ASP A 57 7.30 1.47 6.13
N TYR A 58 6.04 1.07 5.88
CA TYR A 58 4.87 1.58 6.60
C TYR A 58 4.80 1.12 8.07
N PRO A 59 4.13 1.85 8.97
CA PRO A 59 3.94 1.43 10.36
C PRO A 59 3.22 0.08 10.47
N ALA A 60 3.74 -0.82 11.31
CA ALA A 60 3.21 -2.18 11.46
C ALA A 60 1.76 -2.24 11.97
N LYS A 61 1.33 -1.20 12.69
CA LYS A 61 -0.02 -1.12 13.30
C LYS A 61 -1.14 -0.89 12.30
N ILE A 62 -0.85 -0.27 11.15
CA ILE A 62 -1.86 0.07 10.15
C ILE A 62 -1.82 -0.84 8.92
N LYS A 63 -0.94 -1.84 8.90
CA LYS A 63 -0.79 -2.79 7.81
C LYS A 63 -1.07 -4.23 8.28
N ALA A 64 -1.39 -5.09 7.33
CA ALA A 64 -1.83 -6.47 7.59
C ALA A 64 -0.79 -7.32 8.34
N PHE A 65 -1.28 -8.33 9.08
CA PHE A 65 -0.46 -9.25 9.87
C PHE A 65 0.66 -9.95 9.06
N TYR A 66 0.42 -10.25 7.78
CA TYR A 66 1.33 -11.03 6.94
C TYR A 66 2.55 -10.26 6.42
N MET A 67 2.61 -8.93 6.62
CA MET A 67 3.72 -8.12 6.12
C MET A 67 4.93 -8.28 7.04
N ARG A 68 6.13 -8.53 6.48
CA ARG A 68 7.34 -8.80 7.26
C ARG A 68 7.67 -7.63 8.17
N LEU A 69 7.84 -7.89 9.46
CA LEU A 69 8.27 -6.90 10.43
C LEU A 69 9.72 -6.50 10.17
N SER A 70 9.96 -5.20 10.05
CA SER A 70 11.30 -4.62 9.91
C SER A 70 12.10 -4.79 11.20
N ASP A 71 13.42 -4.67 11.10
CA ASP A 71 14.32 -4.87 12.24
C ASP A 71 14.16 -3.79 13.32
N ASP A 72 13.53 -2.66 12.99
CA ASP A 72 13.17 -1.59 13.94
C ASP A 72 11.99 -1.95 14.86
N GLY A 73 11.26 -3.02 14.57
CA GLY A 73 10.06 -3.46 15.28
C GLY A 73 8.86 -2.49 15.20
N LYS A 74 8.95 -1.44 14.39
CA LYS A 74 7.94 -0.37 14.26
C LYS A 74 7.29 -0.36 12.88
N THR A 75 8.04 -0.74 11.85
CA THR A 75 7.60 -0.74 10.46
C THR A 75 7.50 -2.15 9.91
N VAL A 76 6.82 -2.30 8.78
CA VAL A 76 6.78 -3.53 7.98
C VAL A 76 7.33 -3.25 6.60
N ARG A 77 7.89 -4.27 5.95
CA ARG A 77 8.40 -4.24 4.57
C ARG A 77 7.27 -4.18 3.54
N ALA A 78 6.43 -3.15 3.64
CA ALA A 78 5.37 -2.79 2.72
C ALA A 78 5.88 -1.83 1.66
N MET A 79 5.22 -1.84 0.51
CA MET A 79 5.43 -0.86 -0.55
C MET A 79 4.13 -0.54 -1.26
N ASP A 80 3.89 0.74 -1.49
CA ASP A 80 2.76 1.24 -2.27
C ASP A 80 3.34 2.07 -3.43
N VAL A 81 2.91 1.77 -4.66
CA VAL A 81 3.30 2.49 -5.88
C VAL A 81 2.22 3.49 -6.23
N LEU A 82 2.60 4.76 -6.14
CA LEU A 82 1.75 5.91 -6.36
C LEU A 82 2.04 6.51 -7.73
N VAL A 83 0.97 6.82 -8.47
CA VAL A 83 1.05 7.52 -9.76
C VAL A 83 0.21 8.80 -9.74
N PRO A 84 0.60 9.81 -10.54
CA PRO A 84 -0.19 11.03 -10.69
C PRO A 84 -1.65 10.73 -11.07
N LYS A 85 -2.57 11.60 -10.61
CA LYS A 85 -4.03 11.60 -10.82
C LYS A 85 -4.81 10.49 -10.11
N VAL A 86 -4.26 9.28 -10.06
CA VAL A 86 -4.96 8.10 -9.49
C VAL A 86 -4.56 7.83 -8.04
N GLY A 87 -3.30 8.11 -7.66
CA GLY A 87 -2.76 7.69 -6.36
C GLY A 87 -2.19 6.27 -6.45
N GLU A 88 -2.43 5.46 -5.42
CA GLU A 88 -1.97 4.06 -5.38
C GLU A 88 -2.53 3.20 -6.53
N ILE A 89 -1.65 2.48 -7.23
CA ILE A 89 -2.03 1.45 -8.24
C ILE A 89 -1.53 0.04 -7.90
N ILE A 90 -0.44 -0.07 -7.15
CA ILE A 90 0.14 -1.34 -6.70
C ILE A 90 0.37 -1.24 -5.21
N GLY A 91 -0.11 -2.24 -4.47
CA GLY A 91 0.19 -2.43 -3.05
C GLY A 91 0.84 -3.79 -2.84
N GLY A 92 1.92 -3.84 -2.07
CA GLY A 92 2.67 -5.08 -1.88
C GLY A 92 3.50 -5.11 -0.62
N SER A 93 4.10 -6.26 -0.36
CA SER A 93 5.04 -6.43 0.74
C SER A 93 5.90 -7.68 0.58
N GLN A 94 7.04 -7.66 1.26
CA GLN A 94 7.67 -8.89 1.69
C GLN A 94 6.77 -9.55 2.74
N ARG A 95 6.59 -10.86 2.64
CA ARG A 95 5.75 -11.61 3.56
C ARG A 95 6.58 -12.05 4.77
N GLU A 96 5.96 -12.07 5.95
CA GLU A 96 6.61 -12.57 7.15
C GLU A 96 6.85 -14.08 7.01
N GLU A 97 8.12 -14.44 6.86
CA GLU A 97 8.58 -15.81 6.67
C GLU A 97 8.87 -16.53 7.99
N ARG A 98 9.03 -15.79 9.09
CA ARG A 98 9.36 -16.32 10.42
C ARG A 98 8.07 -16.66 11.17
N LEU A 99 7.89 -17.93 11.49
CA LEU A 99 6.63 -18.46 12.04
C LEU A 99 6.25 -17.81 13.37
N ASP A 100 7.21 -17.68 14.28
CA ASP A 100 7.04 -17.11 15.62
C ASP A 100 6.55 -15.65 15.58
N ILE A 101 7.13 -14.86 14.68
CA ILE A 101 6.72 -13.46 14.47
C ILE A 101 5.35 -13.39 13.79
N LEU A 102 5.10 -14.25 12.81
CA LEU A 102 3.80 -14.30 12.12
C LEU A 102 2.67 -14.68 13.09
N GLU A 103 2.86 -15.70 13.93
CA GLU A 103 1.86 -16.11 14.92
C GLU A 103 1.58 -14.98 15.93
N LYS A 104 2.62 -14.29 16.40
CA LYS A 104 2.48 -13.12 17.27
C LYS A 104 1.70 -11.99 16.60
N ARG A 105 1.95 -11.72 15.32
CA ARG A 105 1.24 -10.69 14.55
C ARG A 105 -0.24 -11.03 14.35
N ILE A 106 -0.58 -12.30 14.19
CA ILE A 106 -1.97 -12.76 14.09
C ILE A 106 -2.68 -12.57 15.45
N ASP A 107 -2.01 -12.88 16.56
CA ASP A 107 -2.53 -12.63 17.91
C ASP A 107 -2.76 -11.13 18.18
N GLU A 108 -1.81 -10.28 17.82
CA GLU A 108 -1.90 -8.82 17.99
C GLU A 108 -3.07 -8.20 17.21
N GLN A 109 -3.54 -8.85 16.14
CA GLN A 109 -4.68 -8.42 15.34
C GLN A 109 -5.97 -9.20 15.67
N GLU A 110 -5.98 -9.97 16.76
CA GLU A 110 -7.14 -10.72 17.26
C GLU A 110 -7.76 -11.68 16.22
N MET A 111 -6.92 -12.26 15.36
CA MET A 111 -7.33 -13.14 14.27
C MET A 111 -7.31 -14.62 14.68
N ASN A 112 -8.19 -15.44 14.07
CA ASN A 112 -8.25 -16.87 14.36
C ASN A 112 -7.09 -17.64 13.68
N LYS A 113 -6.08 -18.03 14.47
CA LYS A 113 -4.95 -18.85 14.00
C LYS A 113 -5.36 -20.23 13.46
N GLU A 114 -6.43 -20.82 13.99
CA GLU A 114 -6.86 -22.16 13.57
C GLU A 114 -7.35 -22.16 12.13
N GLU A 115 -8.01 -21.09 11.67
CA GLU A 115 -8.44 -20.94 10.26
C GLU A 115 -7.26 -20.74 9.30
N LEU A 116 -6.11 -20.29 9.83
CA LEU A 116 -4.89 -20.01 9.08
C LEU A 116 -3.87 -21.16 9.15
N TRP A 117 -4.25 -22.34 9.65
CA TRP A 117 -3.33 -23.48 9.85
C TRP A 117 -2.49 -23.79 8.61
N TRP A 118 -3.13 -23.83 7.43
CA TRP A 118 -2.47 -24.14 6.15
C TRP A 118 -1.51 -23.03 5.72
N TYR A 119 -1.80 -21.78 6.09
CA TYR A 119 -0.96 -20.63 5.79
C TYR A 119 0.28 -20.57 6.69
N LEU A 120 0.14 -20.99 7.95
CA LEU A 120 1.23 -21.17 8.90
C LEU A 120 2.16 -22.33 8.51
N ASP A 121 1.59 -23.42 7.97
CA ASP A 121 2.37 -24.57 7.47
C ASP A 121 3.36 -24.19 6.36
N LEU A 122 3.02 -23.17 5.55
CA LEU A 122 3.96 -22.60 4.57
C LEU A 122 5.27 -22.09 5.20
N ARG A 123 5.26 -21.78 6.51
CA ARG A 123 6.45 -21.34 7.26
C ARG A 123 7.15 -22.49 7.98
N ARG A 124 6.49 -23.64 8.18
CA ARG A 124 7.02 -24.82 8.88
C ARG A 124 7.88 -25.70 7.97
N TYR A 125 7.50 -25.81 6.70
CA TYR A 125 8.09 -26.79 5.79
C TYR A 125 8.88 -26.11 4.66
N GLY A 126 10.12 -25.71 4.95
CA GLY A 126 11.03 -25.14 3.95
C GLY A 126 10.68 -23.71 3.54
N THR A 127 10.38 -22.86 4.53
CA THR A 127 10.09 -21.43 4.31
C THR A 127 11.24 -20.71 3.62
N VAL A 128 10.91 -19.65 2.88
CA VAL A 128 11.87 -18.80 2.17
C VAL A 128 11.46 -17.33 2.29
N PRO A 129 12.41 -16.39 2.20
CA PRO A 129 12.08 -14.99 1.96
C PRO A 129 11.30 -14.85 0.64
N HIS A 130 10.09 -14.31 0.70
CA HIS A 130 9.24 -14.13 -0.48
C HIS A 130 8.47 -12.81 -0.40
N ALA A 131 8.18 -12.23 -1.56
CA ALA A 131 7.45 -10.98 -1.69
C ALA A 131 6.44 -11.06 -2.83
N GLY A 132 5.41 -10.23 -2.76
CA GLY A 132 4.43 -10.12 -3.82
C GLY A 132 3.62 -8.83 -3.70
N PHE A 133 2.82 -8.57 -4.71
CA PHE A 133 2.00 -7.37 -4.80
C PHE A 133 0.66 -7.67 -5.48
N GLY A 134 -0.33 -6.82 -5.23
CA GLY A 134 -1.57 -6.75 -5.98
C GLY A 134 -1.58 -5.50 -6.85
N LEU A 135 -2.21 -5.59 -8.02
CA LEU A 135 -2.39 -4.50 -8.96
C LEU A 135 -3.89 -4.26 -9.14
N GLY A 136 -4.34 -3.02 -8.93
CA GLY A 136 -5.72 -2.65 -9.26
C GLY A 136 -5.88 -2.50 -10.77
N PHE A 137 -6.40 -3.53 -11.44
CA PHE A 137 -6.47 -3.56 -12.90
C PHE A 137 -7.25 -2.37 -13.48
N GLU A 138 -8.43 -2.08 -12.93
CA GLU A 138 -9.25 -0.95 -13.35
C GLU A 138 -8.54 0.40 -13.12
N ARG A 139 -7.76 0.54 -12.03
CA ARG A 139 -6.96 1.74 -11.78
C ARG A 139 -5.87 1.93 -12.84
N VAL A 140 -5.28 0.85 -13.34
CA VAL A 140 -4.32 0.91 -14.46
C VAL A 140 -5.02 1.34 -15.75
N VAL A 141 -6.18 0.76 -16.06
CA VAL A 141 -6.95 1.15 -17.25
C VAL A 141 -7.35 2.63 -17.16
N GLN A 142 -7.82 3.08 -16.00
CA GLN A 142 -8.13 4.49 -15.73
C GLN A 142 -6.92 5.38 -15.95
N PHE A 143 -5.77 5.00 -15.41
CA PHE A 143 -4.54 5.75 -15.56
C PHE A 143 -4.10 5.84 -17.03
N MET A 144 -4.15 4.73 -17.79
CA MET A 144 -3.74 4.68 -19.20
C MET A 144 -4.68 5.42 -20.15
N THR A 145 -5.98 5.38 -19.87
CA THR A 145 -7.03 6.01 -20.71
C THR A 145 -7.26 7.47 -20.34
N GLY A 146 -6.86 7.90 -19.14
CA GLY A 146 -7.10 9.26 -18.64
C GLY A 146 -8.53 9.53 -18.17
N MET A 147 -9.34 8.47 -18.00
CA MET A 147 -10.73 8.58 -17.55
C MET A 147 -10.83 9.12 -16.11
N GLY A 148 -11.80 9.99 -15.87
CA GLY A 148 -11.97 10.64 -14.57
C GLY A 148 -12.60 9.75 -13.49
N ASN A 149 -13.35 8.71 -13.88
CA ASN A 149 -14.09 7.85 -12.96
C ASN A 149 -13.74 6.38 -13.19
N ILE A 150 -13.50 5.64 -12.10
CA ILE A 150 -13.18 4.21 -12.15
C ILE A 150 -14.35 3.36 -12.68
N ARG A 151 -15.59 3.90 -12.65
CA ARG A 151 -16.77 3.22 -13.19
C ARG A 151 -16.78 3.14 -14.71
N ASP A 152 -16.05 4.04 -15.38
CA ASP A 152 -16.07 4.14 -16.84
C ASP A 152 -15.02 3.21 -17.51
N VAL A 153 -14.26 2.47 -16.70
CA VAL A 153 -13.15 1.60 -17.16
C VAL A 153 -13.40 0.12 -16.90
N ILE A 154 -14.62 -0.22 -16.50
CA ILE A 154 -15.14 -1.58 -16.41
C ILE A 154 -16.51 -1.62 -17.11
N PRO A 155 -16.86 -2.69 -17.84
CA PRO A 155 -18.11 -2.69 -18.63
C PRO A 155 -19.37 -2.43 -17.81
N PHE A 156 -19.50 -3.07 -16.65
CA PHE A 156 -20.69 -3.00 -15.80
C PHE A 156 -20.25 -2.87 -14.33
N PRO A 157 -19.99 -1.64 -13.84
CA PRO A 157 -19.44 -1.41 -12.51
C PRO A 157 -20.39 -1.88 -11.41
N ARG A 158 -19.82 -2.27 -10.26
CA ARG A 158 -20.58 -2.61 -9.05
C ARG A 158 -20.24 -1.61 -7.95
N ALA A 159 -21.26 -1.01 -7.35
CA ALA A 159 -21.12 0.02 -6.33
C ALA A 159 -22.30 -0.04 -5.34
N PRO A 160 -22.22 0.60 -4.16
CA PRO A 160 -23.36 0.69 -3.26
C PRO A 160 -24.62 1.17 -4.00
N LEU A 161 -25.72 0.43 -3.87
CA LEU A 161 -27.00 0.68 -4.56
C LEU A 161 -26.95 0.52 -6.11
N THR A 162 -25.91 -0.11 -6.67
CA THR A 162 -25.77 -0.32 -8.13
C THR A 162 -25.29 -1.74 -8.45
N VAL A 163 -26.18 -2.54 -9.04
CA VAL A 163 -25.93 -3.93 -9.47
C VAL A 163 -26.44 -4.24 -10.89
N ASP A 164 -26.86 -3.20 -11.63
CA ASP A 164 -27.36 -3.31 -13.00
C ASP A 164 -26.22 -3.36 -14.03
N PHE A 165 -26.54 -3.51 -15.31
CA PHE A 165 -25.58 -3.42 -16.41
C PHE A 165 -25.12 -1.97 -16.60
#